data_AF-A0A6A5BG97-F1
#
_entry.id   AF-A0A6A5BG97-F1
#
_cell.length_a   1.000
_cell.length_b   1.000
_cell.length_c   1.000
_cell.angle_alpha   90.00
_cell.angle_beta   90.00
_cell.angle_gamma   90.00
#
_symmetry.space_group_name_H-M   'P 1'
#
loop_
_entity.id
_entity.type
_entity.pdbx_description
1 polymer ?
#
loop_
_entity_poly.entity_id
_entity_poly.type
_entity_poly.pdbx_seq_one_letter_code
_entity_poly.pdbx_strand_id
1 'polypeptide(L)'
;MSSPSPQQSPLHNDTITPTYLYNEILDMTSLCPCQNPKHTFALVDLRSSEAYEQSHLLTATNVDIQAILKQIDEGITEWDELLEKNPGLEAFQQSLFKKANYSNQMFIVYDQTSSLQETIDAFARKIIPLFPRSIMIKSLKSLEGGFDEMVRKYGNVICSDFEYPETIERDSTLLPNEIVPDFLFLGAYIHAYVPKLLESLKINKIVNVTPEPHEDHILQTFGNYQIQIVDHQSMDIKQHFSEAIEFIKECKKNGERVFIHCQKGISRSASIVLAYLVAAEGLTLQQAYNHTKQARKFIKPNKGFTNQLGQFEMELNPSLTKPTYREEASSCLERSRRRQVLY
;
A
#
# COMPACT_ATOMS: atom_id res chain seq x y z
N MET A 1 25.86 13.57 -41.74
CA MET A 1 25.10 12.38 -41.30
C MET A 1 24.78 12.59 -39.84
N SER A 2 23.61 13.13 -39.56
CA SER A 2 23.16 13.48 -38.21
C SER A 2 22.42 12.27 -37.65
N SER A 3 22.93 11.69 -36.58
CA SER A 3 22.30 10.56 -35.89
C SER A 3 20.95 10.98 -35.31
N PRO A 4 19.86 10.22 -35.50
CA PRO A 4 18.59 10.54 -34.89
C PRO A 4 18.63 10.31 -33.38
N SER A 5 18.10 11.27 -32.62
CA SER A 5 17.84 11.14 -31.18
C SER A 5 16.95 9.92 -30.91
N PRO A 6 17.18 9.15 -29.82
CA PRO A 6 16.33 8.01 -29.50
C PRO A 6 14.93 8.52 -29.13
N GLN A 7 13.97 8.32 -30.04
CA GLN A 7 12.55 8.51 -29.76
C GLN A 7 12.14 7.50 -28.69
N GLN A 8 11.78 7.99 -27.51
CA GLN A 8 11.14 7.18 -26.48
C GLN A 8 9.84 6.61 -27.06
N SER A 9 9.64 5.30 -26.95
CA SER A 9 8.38 4.63 -27.29
C SER A 9 7.21 5.29 -26.56
N PRO A 10 5.99 5.37 -27.14
CA PRO A 10 4.84 5.96 -26.48
C PRO A 10 4.61 5.28 -25.13
N LEU A 11 4.72 6.05 -24.05
CA LEU A 11 4.37 5.61 -22.70
C LEU A 11 2.88 5.21 -22.71
N HIS A 12 2.60 3.93 -22.52
CA HIS A 12 1.23 3.45 -22.35
C HIS A 12 0.74 3.91 -20.97
N ASN A 13 -0.32 4.72 -20.94
CA ASN A 13 -0.96 5.16 -19.70
C ASN A 13 -1.76 4.00 -19.09
N ASP A 14 -1.12 3.24 -18.21
CA ASP A 14 -1.82 2.29 -17.34
C ASP A 14 -2.33 3.02 -16.10
N THR A 15 -3.52 2.69 -15.63
CA THR A 15 -4.05 3.19 -14.36
C THR A 15 -3.57 2.36 -13.17
N ILE A 16 -3.47 3.01 -12.02
CA ILE A 16 -3.23 2.41 -10.70
C ILE A 16 -4.47 2.61 -9.85
N THR A 17 -4.93 1.55 -9.20
CA THR A 17 -6.09 1.62 -8.31
C THR A 17 -5.73 2.33 -7.00
N PRO A 18 -6.70 3.00 -6.35
CA PRO A 18 -6.52 3.60 -5.03
C PRO A 18 -5.96 2.64 -3.98
N THR A 19 -6.44 1.40 -3.94
CA THR A 19 -5.99 0.37 -2.99
C THR A 19 -4.53 0.00 -3.16
N TYR A 20 -4.05 -0.11 -4.40
CA TYR A 20 -2.64 -0.37 -4.65
C TYR A 20 -1.77 0.79 -4.16
N LEU A 21 -2.13 2.02 -4.54
CA LEU A 21 -1.36 3.21 -4.16
C LEU A 21 -1.37 3.42 -2.64
N TYR A 22 -2.52 3.24 -1.98
CA TYR A 22 -2.65 3.29 -0.52
C TYR A 22 -1.61 2.39 0.14
N ASN A 23 -1.62 1.09 -0.17
CA ASN A 23 -0.70 0.14 0.43
C ASN A 23 0.78 0.45 0.12
N GLU A 24 1.10 0.93 -1.08
CA GLU A 24 2.48 1.30 -1.39
C GLU A 24 2.95 2.58 -0.67
N ILE A 25 2.08 3.59 -0.48
CA ILE A 25 2.43 4.78 0.31
C ILE A 25 2.82 4.39 1.74
N LEU A 26 2.08 3.46 2.35
CA LEU A 26 2.35 2.91 3.68
C LEU A 26 3.74 2.25 3.78
N ASP A 27 4.23 1.65 2.69
CA ASP A 27 5.55 1.03 2.64
C ASP A 27 6.69 2.06 2.40
N MET A 28 6.39 3.21 1.81
CA MET A 28 7.38 4.26 1.50
C MET A 28 7.71 5.18 2.68
N THR A 29 6.83 5.32 3.67
CA THR A 29 6.95 6.30 4.76
C THR A 29 7.81 5.85 5.95
N SER A 30 8.77 4.93 5.76
CA SER A 30 9.72 4.45 6.79
C SER A 30 9.08 3.68 7.96
N LEU A 31 8.35 2.60 7.65
CA LEU A 31 7.61 1.80 8.65
C LEU A 31 7.85 0.30 8.48
N CYS A 32 9.10 -0.11 8.31
CA CYS A 32 9.47 -1.53 8.36
C CYS A 32 10.93 -1.69 8.82
N PRO A 33 11.22 -2.24 10.02
CA PRO A 33 12.59 -2.36 10.53
C PRO A 33 13.51 -3.29 9.72
N CYS A 34 12.96 -4.10 8.81
CA CYS A 34 13.69 -5.20 8.18
C CYS A 34 13.96 -5.02 6.68
N GLN A 35 13.60 -3.88 6.06
CA GLN A 35 13.86 -3.63 4.64
C GLN A 35 14.30 -2.19 4.41
N ASN A 36 15.49 -2.04 3.82
CA ASN A 36 15.98 -0.80 3.25
C ASN A 36 14.90 -0.29 2.26
N PRO A 37 14.26 0.88 2.47
CA PRO A 37 13.13 1.32 1.66
C PRO A 37 13.60 1.51 0.22
N LYS A 38 13.30 0.51 -0.62
CA LYS A 38 13.40 0.69 -2.07
C LYS A 38 12.16 1.46 -2.45
N HIS A 39 12.27 2.77 -2.60
CA HIS A 39 11.21 3.56 -3.22
C HIS A 39 10.97 3.02 -4.64
N THR A 40 9.77 2.48 -4.87
CA THR A 40 9.38 1.80 -6.11
C THR A 40 8.95 2.79 -7.18
N PHE A 41 8.43 3.97 -6.79
CA PHE A 41 8.00 5.05 -7.69
C PHE A 41 8.10 6.46 -7.10
N ALA A 42 8.11 7.47 -7.98
CA ALA A 42 7.87 8.86 -7.64
C ALA A 42 6.36 9.18 -7.75
N LEU A 43 5.79 9.82 -6.73
CA LEU A 43 4.40 10.25 -6.72
C LEU A 43 4.33 11.75 -7.03
N VAL A 44 3.57 12.12 -8.05
CA VAL A 44 3.54 13.49 -8.58
C VAL A 44 2.11 14.01 -8.57
N ASP A 45 1.90 15.11 -7.86
CA ASP A 45 0.65 15.84 -7.80
C ASP A 45 0.61 16.88 -8.93
N LEU A 46 -0.28 16.71 -9.90
CA LEU A 46 -0.43 17.59 -11.06
C LEU A 46 -1.40 18.77 -10.81
N ARG A 47 -1.94 18.91 -9.61
CA ARG A 47 -2.87 20.00 -9.27
C ARG A 47 -2.13 21.32 -9.08
N SER A 48 -2.89 22.40 -8.96
CA SER A 48 -2.35 23.72 -8.64
C SER A 48 -1.54 23.70 -7.34
N SER A 49 -0.53 24.54 -7.24
CA SER A 49 0.27 24.70 -6.02
C SER A 49 -0.60 25.00 -4.80
N GLU A 50 -1.66 25.81 -4.95
CA GLU A 50 -2.61 26.14 -3.89
C GLU A 50 -3.34 24.90 -3.34
N ALA A 51 -3.88 24.06 -4.22
CA ALA A 51 -4.53 22.81 -3.82
C ALA A 51 -3.57 21.83 -3.13
N TYR A 52 -2.32 21.77 -3.58
CA TYR A 52 -1.28 20.94 -2.96
C TYR A 52 -0.94 21.40 -1.53
N GLU A 53 -0.78 22.71 -1.32
CA GLU A 53 -0.50 23.26 0.01
C GLU A 53 -1.65 23.08 1.00
N GLN A 54 -2.90 23.05 0.51
CA GLN A 54 -4.06 22.74 1.35
C GLN A 54 -4.04 21.28 1.83
N SER A 55 -3.80 20.32 0.94
CA SER A 55 -3.67 18.90 1.27
C SER A 55 -3.17 18.12 0.05
N HIS A 56 -2.22 17.21 0.24
CA HIS A 56 -1.71 16.32 -0.80
C HIS A 56 -1.40 14.94 -0.24
N LEU A 57 -1.30 13.93 -1.11
CA LEU A 57 -0.93 12.57 -0.68
C LEU A 57 0.49 12.55 -0.12
N LEU A 58 0.70 11.82 0.98
CA LEU A 58 2.02 11.68 1.58
C LEU A 58 3.05 11.21 0.54
N THR A 59 4.25 11.79 0.63
CA THR A 59 5.37 11.56 -0.29
C THR A 59 5.21 12.12 -1.71
N ALA A 60 4.06 12.70 -2.05
CA ALA A 60 3.85 13.37 -3.31
C ALA A 60 4.73 14.63 -3.43
N THR A 61 4.96 15.03 -4.67
CA THR A 61 5.67 16.26 -5.03
C THR A 61 4.83 17.01 -6.04
N ASN A 62 4.70 18.32 -5.88
CA ASN A 62 3.84 19.11 -6.75
C ASN A 62 4.54 19.48 -8.06
N VAL A 63 3.81 19.33 -9.15
CA VAL A 63 4.10 19.89 -10.46
C VAL A 63 2.82 20.59 -10.91
N ASP A 64 2.72 21.90 -10.65
CA ASP A 64 1.60 22.71 -11.12
C ASP A 64 1.58 22.79 -12.64
N ILE A 65 0.88 21.82 -13.22
CA ILE A 65 0.95 21.56 -14.64
C ILE A 65 0.34 22.69 -15.46
N GLN A 66 -0.72 23.32 -14.96
CA GLN A 66 -1.38 24.42 -15.68
C GLN A 66 -0.48 25.65 -15.72
N ALA A 67 0.20 25.95 -14.62
CA ALA A 67 1.19 27.03 -14.57
C ALA A 67 2.38 26.76 -15.51
N ILE A 68 2.92 25.53 -15.53
CA ILE A 68 4.05 25.15 -16.37
C ILE A 68 3.67 25.14 -17.86
N LEU A 69 2.50 24.60 -18.21
CA LEU A 69 2.03 24.58 -19.59
C LEU A 69 1.86 25.98 -20.17
N LYS A 70 1.34 26.92 -19.37
CA LYS A 70 1.25 28.33 -19.77
C LYS A 70 2.63 28.93 -20.06
N GLN A 71 3.61 28.65 -19.23
CA GLN A 71 4.99 29.13 -19.42
C GLN A 71 5.64 28.52 -20.68
N ILE A 72 5.38 27.24 -20.96
CA ILE A 72 5.86 26.58 -22.19
C ILE A 72 5.20 27.22 -23.43
N ASP A 73 3.90 27.48 -23.37
CA ASP A 73 3.17 28.12 -24.47
C ASP A 73 3.60 29.60 -24.66
N GLU A 74 4.11 30.25 -23.61
CA GLU A 74 4.75 31.59 -23.65
C GLU A 74 6.20 31.56 -24.18
N GLY A 75 6.74 30.37 -24.47
CA GLY A 75 8.02 30.19 -25.17
C GLY A 75 9.16 29.62 -24.34
N ILE A 76 8.93 29.23 -23.08
CA ILE A 76 9.96 28.54 -22.29
C ILE A 76 10.15 27.13 -22.84
N THR A 77 11.38 26.82 -23.24
CA THR A 77 11.75 25.52 -23.84
C THR A 77 12.92 24.84 -23.15
N GLU A 78 13.56 25.50 -22.19
CA GLU A 78 14.71 24.98 -21.45
C GLU A 78 14.30 24.59 -20.02
N TRP A 79 14.81 23.44 -19.55
CA TRP A 79 14.48 22.90 -18.24
C TRP A 79 14.92 23.79 -17.08
N ASP A 80 16.14 24.32 -17.16
CA ASP A 80 16.70 25.14 -16.08
C ASP A 80 15.90 26.44 -15.90
N GLU A 81 15.39 27.03 -16.98
CA GLU A 81 14.50 28.20 -16.91
C GLU A 81 13.15 27.86 -16.25
N LEU A 82 12.61 26.67 -16.50
CA LEU A 82 11.40 26.20 -15.82
C LEU A 82 11.65 25.98 -14.33
N LEU A 83 12.81 25.44 -13.93
CA LEU A 83 13.15 25.23 -12.52
C LEU A 83 13.19 26.54 -11.75
N GLU A 84 13.85 27.57 -12.29
CA GLU A 84 13.96 28.89 -11.65
C GLU A 84 12.59 29.53 -11.38
N LYS A 85 11.62 29.30 -12.27
CA LYS A 85 10.26 29.87 -12.18
C LYS A 85 9.29 29.01 -11.37
N ASN A 86 9.62 27.75 -11.09
CA ASN A 86 8.73 26.79 -10.45
C ASN A 86 9.46 26.04 -9.32
N PRO A 87 9.51 26.59 -8.10
CA PRO A 87 10.20 25.96 -6.95
C PRO A 87 9.73 24.53 -6.64
N GLY A 88 8.45 24.21 -6.89
CA GLY A 88 7.92 22.84 -6.76
C GLY A 88 8.59 21.85 -7.72
N LEU A 89 8.90 22.27 -8.94
CA LEU A 89 9.61 21.47 -9.95
C LEU A 89 11.08 21.25 -9.56
N GLU A 90 11.70 22.24 -8.91
CA GLU A 90 13.03 22.09 -8.33
C GLU A 90 13.03 21.09 -7.17
N ALA A 91 12.08 21.21 -6.24
CA ALA A 91 11.92 20.26 -5.14
C ALA A 91 11.68 18.83 -5.66
N PHE A 92 10.87 18.70 -6.72
CA PHE A 92 10.65 17.44 -7.43
C PHE A 92 11.97 16.87 -7.98
N GLN A 93 12.72 17.66 -8.75
CA GLN A 93 14.03 17.25 -9.27
C GLN A 93 14.98 16.81 -8.15
N GLN A 94 15.08 17.60 -7.08
CA GLN A 94 15.92 17.26 -5.94
C GLN A 94 15.47 15.95 -5.27
N SER A 95 14.16 15.69 -5.20
CA SER A 95 13.62 14.45 -4.64
C SER A 95 14.04 13.22 -5.45
N LEU A 96 14.09 13.34 -6.78
CA LEU A 96 14.51 12.29 -7.70
C LEU A 96 16.00 11.95 -7.54
N PHE A 97 16.85 12.96 -7.31
CA PHE A 97 18.30 12.78 -7.14
C PHE A 97 18.71 12.38 -5.71
N LYS A 98 18.07 12.92 -4.67
CA LYS A 98 18.34 12.59 -3.26
C LYS A 98 18.03 11.13 -2.96
N LYS A 99 16.97 10.59 -3.58
CA LYS A 99 16.57 9.19 -3.45
C LYS A 99 17.29 8.35 -4.50
N ALA A 100 18.58 8.08 -4.30
CA ALA A 100 19.44 7.25 -5.15
C ALA A 100 18.98 5.77 -5.33
N ASN A 101 17.71 5.44 -5.07
CA ASN A 101 17.14 4.09 -5.02
C ASN A 101 15.85 3.92 -5.84
N TYR A 102 15.51 4.84 -6.75
CA TYR A 102 14.51 4.55 -7.80
C TYR A 102 15.09 3.58 -8.83
N SER A 103 15.30 2.32 -8.43
CA SER A 103 15.83 1.27 -9.30
C SER A 103 15.01 1.10 -10.60
N ASN A 104 13.74 1.52 -10.59
CA ASN A 104 12.78 1.32 -11.67
C ASN A 104 11.98 2.53 -12.17
N GLN A 105 12.35 3.79 -11.83
CA GLN A 105 11.87 5.02 -12.49
C GLN A 105 10.39 5.00 -12.95
N MET A 106 9.51 4.47 -12.08
CA MET A 106 8.07 4.48 -12.28
C MET A 106 7.52 5.77 -11.69
N PHE A 107 6.67 6.46 -12.43
CA PHE A 107 6.03 7.69 -12.02
C PHE A 107 4.54 7.41 -11.90
N ILE A 108 3.97 7.73 -10.74
CA ILE A 108 2.53 7.74 -10.55
C ILE A 108 2.11 9.20 -10.47
N VAL A 109 1.26 9.61 -11.40
CA VAL A 109 0.72 10.98 -11.46
C VAL A 109 -0.75 10.98 -11.07
N TYR A 110 -1.21 12.06 -10.47
CA TYR A 110 -2.63 12.27 -10.19
C TYR A 110 -3.00 13.75 -10.32
N ASP A 111 -4.23 14.00 -10.75
CA ASP A 111 -4.92 15.28 -10.72
C ASP A 111 -6.01 15.24 -9.63
N GLN A 112 -7.01 16.14 -9.69
CA GLN A 112 -8.08 16.15 -8.69
C GLN A 112 -9.02 14.93 -8.80
N THR A 113 -9.40 14.49 -10.02
CA THR A 113 -10.53 13.56 -10.23
C THR A 113 -10.30 12.45 -11.28
N SER A 114 -9.12 12.38 -11.89
CA SER A 114 -8.76 11.57 -13.07
C SER A 114 -9.62 11.77 -14.31
N SER A 115 -10.47 12.79 -14.33
CA SER A 115 -11.25 13.16 -15.50
C SER A 115 -10.44 13.98 -16.52
N LEU A 116 -9.27 14.50 -16.12
CA LEU A 116 -8.42 15.32 -16.97
C LEU A 116 -7.33 14.48 -17.64
N GLN A 117 -7.73 13.49 -18.45
CA GLN A 117 -6.76 12.69 -19.23
C GLN A 117 -5.83 13.58 -20.08
N GLU A 118 -6.35 14.70 -20.58
CA GLU A 118 -5.57 15.72 -21.30
C GLU A 118 -4.42 16.30 -20.47
N THR A 119 -4.61 16.48 -19.16
CA THR A 119 -3.59 16.96 -18.22
C THR A 119 -2.44 15.96 -18.12
N ILE A 120 -2.75 14.67 -17.93
CA ILE A 120 -1.74 13.61 -17.88
C ILE A 120 -1.00 13.50 -19.21
N ASP A 121 -1.73 13.56 -20.33
CA ASP A 121 -1.13 13.51 -21.65
C ASP A 121 -0.27 14.74 -21.96
N ALA A 122 -0.62 15.91 -21.40
CA ALA A 122 0.18 17.12 -21.51
C ALA A 122 1.46 17.02 -20.68
N PHE A 123 1.41 16.44 -19.48
CA PHE A 123 2.60 16.13 -18.69
C PHE A 123 3.56 15.25 -19.50
N ALA A 124 3.02 14.18 -20.09
CA ALA A 124 3.80 13.23 -20.87
C ALA A 124 4.40 13.83 -22.15
N ARG A 125 3.65 14.67 -22.87
CA ARG A 125 4.05 15.19 -24.19
C ARG A 125 4.82 16.50 -24.15
N LYS A 126 4.58 17.36 -23.15
CA LYS A 126 5.17 18.70 -23.07
C LYS A 126 6.23 18.84 -21.98
N ILE A 127 6.09 18.16 -20.83
CA ILE A 127 6.98 18.35 -19.68
C ILE A 127 8.09 17.27 -19.65
N ILE A 128 7.75 15.99 -19.77
CA ILE A 128 8.74 14.89 -19.76
C ILE A 128 9.87 15.10 -20.79
N PRO A 129 9.62 15.56 -22.03
CA PRO A 129 10.69 15.76 -23.01
C PRO A 129 11.71 16.84 -22.63
N LEU A 130 11.34 17.74 -21.71
CA LEU A 130 12.23 18.78 -21.19
C LEU A 130 13.12 18.24 -20.06
N PHE A 131 12.85 17.04 -19.52
CA PHE A 131 13.67 16.51 -18.44
C PHE A 131 15.13 16.33 -18.86
N PRO A 132 16.09 16.63 -17.96
CA PRO A 132 17.49 16.39 -18.23
C PRO A 132 17.73 14.90 -18.46
N ARG A 133 18.70 14.57 -19.31
CA ARG A 133 19.03 13.17 -19.69
C ARG A 133 19.35 12.25 -18.50
N SER A 134 19.69 12.82 -17.34
CA SER A 134 19.93 12.11 -16.09
C SER A 134 18.66 11.55 -15.45
N ILE A 135 17.48 12.08 -15.80
CA ILE A 135 16.17 11.59 -15.37
C ILE A 135 15.59 10.77 -16.51
N MET A 136 15.55 9.45 -16.34
CA MET A 136 14.83 8.55 -17.24
C MET A 136 13.51 8.13 -16.58
N ILE A 137 12.47 7.94 -17.39
CA ILE A 137 11.16 7.44 -16.92
C ILE A 137 10.93 6.12 -17.63
N LYS A 138 10.80 5.04 -16.86
CA LYS A 138 10.56 3.70 -17.40
C LYS A 138 9.07 3.41 -17.57
N SER A 139 8.24 3.98 -16.69
CA SER A 139 6.80 3.79 -16.68
C SER A 139 6.13 5.04 -16.14
N LEU A 140 5.07 5.49 -16.81
CA LEU A 140 4.16 6.52 -16.32
C LEU A 140 2.81 5.85 -16.09
N LYS A 141 2.22 6.07 -14.92
CA LYS A 141 0.90 5.55 -14.56
C LYS A 141 0.07 6.66 -13.95
N SER A 142 -1.24 6.62 -14.17
CA SER A 142 -2.17 7.55 -13.56
C SER A 142 -2.92 6.91 -12.40
N LEU A 143 -3.20 7.66 -11.35
CA LEU A 143 -4.11 7.21 -10.29
C LEU A 143 -5.54 7.23 -10.83
N GLU A 144 -6.32 6.19 -10.56
CA GLU A 144 -7.75 6.14 -10.86
C GLU A 144 -8.55 7.00 -9.86
N GLY A 145 -9.43 7.87 -10.36
CA GLY A 145 -10.29 8.78 -9.59
C GLY A 145 -9.57 9.95 -8.88
N GLY A 146 -8.25 10.04 -8.98
CA GLY A 146 -7.45 11.20 -8.59
C GLY A 146 -7.35 11.35 -7.07
N PHE A 147 -7.04 12.57 -6.65
CA PHE A 147 -6.98 12.91 -5.23
C PHE A 147 -8.33 12.68 -4.52
N ASP A 148 -9.45 13.07 -5.14
CA ASP A 148 -10.78 12.96 -4.55
C ASP A 148 -11.17 11.52 -4.23
N GLU A 149 -10.83 10.56 -5.09
CA GLU A 149 -11.15 9.16 -4.86
C GLU A 149 -10.34 8.58 -3.69
N MET A 150 -9.07 8.98 -3.53
CA MET A 150 -8.27 8.59 -2.36
C MET A 150 -8.89 9.10 -1.06
N VAL A 151 -9.26 10.38 -1.04
CA VAL A 151 -9.90 11.01 0.13
C VAL A 151 -11.28 10.40 0.38
N ARG A 152 -12.05 10.10 -0.66
CA ARG A 152 -13.34 9.43 -0.56
C ARG A 152 -13.20 8.04 0.06
N LYS A 153 -12.16 7.27 -0.29
CA LYS A 153 -11.97 5.91 0.21
C LYS A 153 -11.34 5.84 1.60
N TYR A 154 -10.34 6.66 1.87
CA TYR A 154 -9.48 6.55 3.06
C TYR A 154 -9.55 7.76 4.00
N GLY A 155 -10.37 8.77 3.67
CA GLY A 155 -10.30 10.07 4.34
C GLY A 155 -8.96 10.73 4.08
N ASN A 156 -8.52 11.58 5.00
CA ASN A 156 -7.23 12.25 4.90
C ASN A 156 -6.07 11.43 5.52
N VAL A 157 -6.26 10.17 5.94
CA VAL A 157 -5.24 9.40 6.69
C VAL A 157 -3.93 9.14 5.97
N ILE A 158 -3.84 9.44 4.68
CA ILE A 158 -2.60 9.38 3.87
C ILE A 158 -2.30 10.74 3.22
N CYS A 159 -2.83 11.81 3.77
CA CYS A 159 -2.66 13.18 3.30
C CYS A 159 -1.79 13.98 4.27
N SER A 160 -1.17 15.03 3.77
CA SER A 160 -0.26 15.92 4.50
C SER A 160 -0.91 16.68 5.66
N ASP A 161 -2.24 16.85 5.63
CA ASP A 161 -3.04 17.57 6.62
C ASP A 161 -3.56 16.67 7.76
N PHE A 162 -3.26 15.37 7.73
CA PHE A 162 -3.67 14.47 8.80
C PHE A 162 -2.71 14.48 9.98
N GLU A 163 -3.23 14.84 11.14
CA GLU A 163 -2.49 14.85 12.39
C GLU A 163 -2.46 13.45 13.03
N TYR A 164 -1.30 12.80 12.98
CA TYR A 164 -1.09 11.54 13.69
C TYR A 164 -0.81 11.78 15.17
N PRO A 165 -1.43 11.03 16.09
CA PRO A 165 -1.01 11.01 17.48
C PRO A 165 0.47 10.60 17.63
N GLU A 166 1.20 11.26 18.54
CA GLU A 166 2.62 10.96 18.83
C GLU A 166 2.90 9.49 19.16
N THR A 167 1.89 8.77 19.67
CA THR A 167 1.97 7.35 20.00
C THR A 167 2.14 6.45 18.78
N ILE A 168 1.71 6.90 17.59
CA ILE A 168 1.83 6.17 16.34
C ILE A 168 3.17 6.48 15.67
N GLU A 169 3.66 7.73 15.75
CA GLU A 169 4.91 8.17 15.10
C GLU A 169 6.15 7.35 15.48
N ARG A 170 6.16 6.72 16.66
CA ARG A 170 7.31 5.99 17.20
C ARG A 170 7.38 4.52 16.78
N ASP A 171 6.28 3.91 16.35
CA ASP A 171 6.24 2.48 16.08
C ASP A 171 5.95 2.20 14.60
N SER A 172 6.86 1.46 14.00
CA SER A 172 7.06 1.24 12.58
C SER A 172 5.93 0.51 11.81
N THR A 173 4.65 0.82 12.05
CA THR A 173 3.51 0.49 11.17
C THR A 173 2.38 1.49 11.45
N LEU A 174 2.33 2.67 10.81
CA LEU A 174 1.35 3.72 11.14
C LEU A 174 -0.10 3.32 10.86
N LEU A 175 -0.36 2.52 9.81
CA LEU A 175 -1.71 2.33 9.29
C LEU A 175 -2.04 0.84 8.98
N PRO A 176 -3.31 0.43 9.08
CA PRO A 176 -3.81 -0.85 8.56
C PRO A 176 -3.64 -0.95 7.05
N ASN A 177 -3.30 -2.12 6.51
CA ASN A 177 -3.27 -2.34 5.07
C ASN A 177 -4.64 -2.80 4.58
N GLU A 178 -5.09 -2.32 3.43
CA GLU A 178 -6.32 -2.80 2.81
C GLU A 178 -6.03 -4.08 2.03
N ILE A 179 -6.62 -5.21 2.45
CA ILE A 179 -6.43 -6.52 1.83
C ILE A 179 -7.49 -6.76 0.76
N VAL A 180 -8.76 -6.48 1.07
CA VAL A 180 -9.86 -6.57 0.10
C VAL A 180 -10.42 -5.16 -0.10
N PRO A 181 -10.41 -4.62 -1.33
CA PRO A 181 -10.85 -3.27 -1.62
C PRO A 181 -12.23 -2.95 -1.03
N ASP A 182 -12.33 -1.79 -0.40
CA ASP A 182 -13.51 -1.23 0.25
C ASP A 182 -14.11 -2.08 1.39
N PHE A 183 -13.38 -3.10 1.88
CA PHE A 183 -13.95 -4.09 2.79
C PHE A 183 -13.04 -4.54 3.94
N LEU A 184 -11.89 -5.17 3.66
CA LEU A 184 -11.12 -5.88 4.70
C LEU A 184 -9.74 -5.27 4.91
N PHE A 185 -9.46 -4.82 6.13
CA PHE A 185 -8.20 -4.20 6.54
C PHE A 185 -7.45 -5.06 7.56
N LEU A 186 -6.12 -5.15 7.44
CA LEU A 186 -5.25 -5.92 8.31
C LEU A 186 -4.21 -5.02 8.98
N GLY A 187 -4.12 -5.09 10.31
CA GLY A 187 -3.17 -4.28 11.06
C GLY A 187 -2.75 -4.84 12.42
N ALA A 188 -2.22 -3.96 13.24
CA ALA A 188 -1.66 -4.23 14.57
C ALA A 188 -2.57 -3.66 15.66
N TYR A 189 -2.35 -4.10 16.90
CA TYR A 189 -3.16 -3.72 18.06
C TYR A 189 -3.19 -2.20 18.25
N ILE A 190 -2.08 -1.51 18.02
CA ILE A 190 -1.98 -0.06 18.18
C ILE A 190 -3.00 0.70 17.33
N HIS A 191 -3.38 0.19 16.16
CA HIS A 191 -4.35 0.84 15.27
C HIS A 191 -5.76 0.84 15.85
N ALA A 192 -6.10 -0.13 16.69
CA ALA A 192 -7.41 -0.19 17.35
C ALA A 192 -7.62 0.95 18.37
N TYR A 193 -6.53 1.55 18.85
CA TYR A 193 -6.53 2.61 19.87
C TYR A 193 -6.42 4.02 19.28
N VAL A 194 -6.80 4.15 18.00
CA VAL A 194 -6.79 5.41 17.27
C VAL A 194 -8.17 5.60 16.62
N PRO A 195 -9.18 6.06 17.38
CA PRO A 195 -10.55 6.15 16.87
C PRO A 195 -10.67 6.97 15.59
N LYS A 196 -10.00 8.14 15.52
CA LYS A 196 -9.96 8.99 14.32
C LYS A 196 -9.48 8.24 13.07
N LEU A 197 -8.48 7.36 13.21
CA LEU A 197 -7.96 6.57 12.11
C LEU A 197 -9.03 5.58 11.60
N LEU A 198 -9.66 4.84 12.52
CA LEU A 198 -10.70 3.87 12.16
C LEU A 198 -11.93 4.55 11.55
N GLU A 199 -12.31 5.71 12.08
CA GLU A 199 -13.39 6.55 11.55
C GLU A 199 -13.08 7.05 10.13
N SER A 200 -11.88 7.59 9.89
CA SER A 200 -11.47 8.05 8.56
C SER A 200 -11.39 6.91 7.54
N LEU A 201 -10.97 5.71 7.97
CA LEU A 201 -11.00 4.48 7.16
C LEU A 201 -12.42 3.89 7.01
N LYS A 202 -13.41 4.47 7.72
CA LYS A 202 -14.82 4.06 7.73
C LYS A 202 -15.01 2.63 8.22
N ILE A 203 -14.19 2.20 9.18
CA ILE A 203 -14.28 0.88 9.79
C ILE A 203 -15.58 0.77 10.59
N ASN A 204 -16.34 -0.30 10.36
CA ASN A 204 -17.57 -0.59 11.08
C ASN A 204 -17.37 -1.66 12.16
N LYS A 205 -16.50 -2.65 11.89
CA LYS A 205 -16.29 -3.80 12.79
C LYS A 205 -14.82 -4.08 13.03
N ILE A 206 -14.49 -4.48 14.27
CA ILE A 206 -13.16 -4.97 14.63
C ILE A 206 -13.21 -6.46 14.91
N VAL A 207 -12.21 -7.19 14.39
CA VAL A 207 -11.89 -8.58 14.76
C VAL A 207 -10.57 -8.58 15.53
N ASN A 208 -10.64 -8.79 16.84
CA ASN A 208 -9.48 -8.87 17.70
C ASN A 208 -9.00 -10.32 17.83
N VAL A 209 -7.78 -10.61 17.36
CA VAL A 209 -7.17 -11.96 17.44
C VAL A 209 -6.07 -11.99 18.51
N THR A 210 -6.36 -11.47 19.70
CA THR A 210 -5.50 -11.52 20.90
C THR A 210 -6.25 -12.01 22.14
N PRO A 211 -5.56 -12.56 23.15
CA PRO A 211 -6.16 -12.89 24.44
C PRO A 211 -6.71 -11.66 25.17
N GLU A 212 -6.01 -10.52 25.03
CA GLU A 212 -6.38 -9.27 25.69
C GLU A 212 -7.62 -8.66 25.01
N PRO A 213 -8.73 -8.43 25.72
CA PRO A 213 -9.90 -7.76 25.18
C PRO A 213 -9.65 -6.27 24.98
N HIS A 214 -10.47 -5.63 24.14
CA HIS A 214 -10.47 -4.17 24.04
C HIS A 214 -11.20 -3.52 25.21
N GLU A 215 -10.94 -2.23 25.39
CA GLU A 215 -11.69 -1.39 26.30
C GLU A 215 -13.15 -1.22 25.85
N ASP A 216 -14.05 -1.03 26.81
CA ASP A 216 -15.51 -0.96 26.59
C ASP A 216 -15.90 0.05 25.51
N HIS A 217 -15.21 1.18 25.42
CA HIS A 217 -15.52 2.22 24.44
C HIS A 217 -15.27 1.73 22.99
N ILE A 218 -14.22 0.95 22.74
CA ILE A 218 -13.94 0.35 21.42
C ILE A 218 -15.01 -0.70 21.10
N LEU A 219 -15.36 -1.53 22.08
CA LEU A 219 -16.37 -2.58 21.92
C LEU A 219 -17.76 -2.02 21.60
N GLN A 220 -18.12 -0.90 22.23
CA GLN A 220 -19.38 -0.20 21.98
C GLN A 220 -19.44 0.40 20.58
N THR A 221 -18.33 0.93 20.08
CA THR A 221 -18.27 1.58 18.76
C THR A 221 -18.17 0.57 17.61
N PHE A 222 -17.31 -0.44 17.73
CA PHE A 222 -16.94 -1.33 16.62
C PHE A 222 -17.35 -2.78 16.82
N GLY A 223 -18.07 -3.09 17.90
CA GLY A 223 -18.49 -4.46 18.23
C GLY A 223 -17.41 -5.28 18.95
N ASN A 224 -17.79 -6.50 19.33
CA ASN A 224 -17.03 -7.34 20.27
C ASN A 224 -16.69 -8.72 19.68
N TYR A 225 -16.18 -8.79 18.45
CA TYR A 225 -15.74 -10.07 17.89
C TYR A 225 -14.27 -10.34 18.26
N GLN A 226 -14.05 -11.27 19.18
CA GLN A 226 -12.74 -11.61 19.72
C GLN A 226 -12.42 -13.10 19.57
N ILE A 227 -11.21 -13.39 19.09
CA ILE A 227 -10.60 -14.72 19.06
C ILE A 227 -9.43 -14.73 20.05
N GLN A 228 -9.64 -15.34 21.21
CA GLN A 228 -8.65 -15.40 22.28
C GLN A 228 -7.59 -16.48 22.01
N ILE A 229 -6.49 -16.08 21.37
CA ILE A 229 -5.40 -17.02 21.03
C ILE A 229 -4.02 -16.38 21.13
N VAL A 230 -3.07 -17.10 21.72
CA VAL A 230 -1.66 -16.71 21.77
C VAL A 230 -0.94 -17.09 20.47
N ASP A 231 0.07 -16.32 20.07
CA ASP A 231 0.84 -16.59 18.85
C ASP A 231 1.90 -17.67 19.08
N HIS A 232 1.46 -18.91 19.21
CA HIS A 232 2.34 -20.06 19.44
C HIS A 232 1.96 -21.23 18.52
N GLN A 233 2.97 -21.96 18.04
CA GLN A 233 2.80 -23.02 17.03
C GLN A 233 1.96 -24.21 17.53
N SER A 234 1.83 -24.38 18.85
CA SER A 234 1.01 -25.43 19.46
C SER A 234 -0.46 -25.07 19.59
N MET A 235 -0.85 -23.80 19.36
CA MET A 235 -2.24 -23.38 19.47
C MET A 235 -3.03 -23.80 18.25
N ASP A 236 -4.26 -24.25 18.46
CA ASP A 236 -5.21 -24.54 17.40
C ASP A 236 -5.94 -23.25 17.01
N ILE A 237 -5.52 -22.61 15.92
CA ILE A 237 -6.22 -21.45 15.35
C ILE A 237 -7.32 -21.88 14.38
N LYS A 238 -7.19 -23.08 13.80
CA LYS A 238 -8.12 -23.59 12.79
C LYS A 238 -9.53 -23.78 13.35
N GLN A 239 -9.65 -24.16 14.63
CA GLN A 239 -10.94 -24.26 15.31
C GLN A 239 -11.79 -22.97 15.21
N HIS A 240 -11.15 -21.81 15.02
CA HIS A 240 -11.84 -20.51 14.91
C HIS A 240 -12.16 -20.09 13.47
N PHE A 241 -11.65 -20.79 12.45
CA PHE A 241 -11.79 -20.34 11.06
C PHE A 241 -13.25 -20.27 10.63
N SER A 242 -14.04 -21.31 10.85
CA SER A 242 -15.44 -21.34 10.38
C SER A 242 -16.27 -20.17 10.92
N GLU A 243 -16.17 -19.89 12.22
CA GLU A 243 -16.92 -18.80 12.85
C GLU A 243 -16.42 -17.43 12.40
N ALA A 244 -15.10 -17.24 12.34
CA ALA A 244 -14.50 -15.97 11.92
C ALA A 244 -14.83 -15.65 10.46
N ILE A 245 -14.78 -16.65 9.59
CA ILE A 245 -15.12 -16.50 8.17
C ILE A 245 -16.59 -16.12 8.02
N GLU A 246 -17.50 -16.75 8.77
CA GLU A 246 -18.92 -16.43 8.68
C GLU A 246 -19.23 -15.02 9.20
N PHE A 247 -18.60 -14.61 10.30
CA PHE A 247 -18.68 -13.23 10.78
C PHE A 247 -18.23 -12.22 9.71
N ILE A 248 -17.05 -12.44 9.10
CA ILE A 248 -16.52 -11.56 8.05
C ILE A 248 -17.44 -11.56 6.81
N LYS A 249 -17.99 -12.71 6.40
CA LYS A 249 -18.96 -12.78 5.29
C LYS A 249 -20.23 -11.99 5.56
N GLU A 250 -20.77 -12.06 6.79
CA GLU A 250 -21.96 -11.31 7.17
C GLU A 250 -21.68 -9.80 7.16
N CYS A 251 -20.53 -9.35 7.66
CA CYS A 251 -20.10 -7.96 7.52
C CYS A 251 -20.05 -7.52 6.04
N LYS A 252 -19.46 -8.34 5.16
CA LYS A 252 -19.38 -8.05 3.72
C LYS A 252 -20.78 -7.86 3.11
N LYS A 253 -21.71 -8.75 3.45
CA LYS A 253 -23.10 -8.70 3.00
C LYS A 253 -23.82 -7.45 3.47
N ASN A 254 -23.50 -6.96 4.66
CA ASN A 254 -24.07 -5.75 5.25
C ASN A 254 -23.38 -4.46 4.77
N GLY A 255 -22.38 -4.55 3.88
CA GLY A 255 -21.61 -3.40 3.41
C GLY A 255 -20.71 -2.79 4.48
N GLU A 256 -20.36 -3.56 5.52
CA GLU A 256 -19.53 -3.13 6.63
C GLU A 256 -18.05 -3.35 6.34
N ARG A 257 -17.22 -2.35 6.63
CA ARG A 257 -15.76 -2.48 6.59
C ARG A 257 -15.23 -3.11 7.87
N VAL A 258 -14.37 -4.10 7.72
CA VAL A 258 -13.82 -4.89 8.81
C VAL A 258 -12.33 -4.59 8.98
N PHE A 259 -11.93 -4.24 10.20
CA PHE A 259 -10.54 -4.18 10.62
C PHE A 259 -10.19 -5.41 11.45
N ILE A 260 -9.24 -6.22 10.98
CA ILE A 260 -8.74 -7.38 11.70
C ILE A 260 -7.30 -7.15 12.17
N HIS A 261 -7.03 -7.41 13.44
CA HIS A 261 -5.69 -7.25 14.00
C HIS A 261 -5.33 -8.31 15.03
N CYS A 262 -4.04 -8.35 15.33
CA CYS A 262 -3.50 -9.03 16.51
C CYS A 262 -2.47 -8.10 17.15
N GLN A 263 -1.49 -8.60 17.90
CA GLN A 263 -0.47 -7.70 18.48
C GLN A 263 0.30 -6.89 17.41
N LYS A 264 0.86 -7.57 16.40
CA LYS A 264 1.77 -6.96 15.40
C LYS A 264 1.20 -6.95 13.97
N GLY A 265 0.05 -7.59 13.75
CA GLY A 265 -0.49 -7.78 12.40
C GLY A 265 0.39 -8.65 11.50
N ILE A 266 1.06 -9.67 12.07
CA ILE A 266 2.03 -10.53 11.36
C ILE A 266 1.52 -11.96 11.19
N SER A 267 1.02 -12.56 12.27
CA SER A 267 0.77 -14.01 12.35
C SER A 267 -0.71 -14.36 12.56
N ARG A 268 -1.25 -14.14 13.77
CA ARG A 268 -2.64 -14.49 14.15
C ARG A 268 -3.71 -13.90 13.21
N SER A 269 -3.80 -12.57 13.13
CA SER A 269 -4.76 -11.89 12.25
C SER A 269 -4.54 -12.20 10.77
N ALA A 270 -3.29 -12.26 10.33
CA ALA A 270 -2.97 -12.67 8.96
C ALA A 270 -3.48 -14.09 8.67
N SER A 271 -3.42 -15.02 9.63
CA SER A 271 -3.93 -16.38 9.44
C SER A 271 -5.44 -16.40 9.23
N ILE A 272 -6.21 -15.61 9.98
CA ILE A 272 -7.65 -15.48 9.77
C ILE A 272 -7.97 -14.87 8.40
N VAL A 273 -7.23 -13.83 7.98
CA VAL A 273 -7.36 -13.24 6.64
C VAL A 273 -7.10 -14.29 5.55
N LEU A 274 -6.04 -15.08 5.68
CA LEU A 274 -5.71 -16.12 4.70
C LEU A 274 -6.80 -17.19 4.64
N ALA A 275 -7.32 -17.63 5.79
CA ALA A 275 -8.42 -18.60 5.84
C ALA A 275 -9.68 -18.04 5.15
N TYR A 276 -10.00 -16.75 5.39
CA TYR A 276 -11.10 -16.06 4.71
C TYR A 276 -10.92 -16.02 3.18
N LEU A 277 -9.74 -15.61 2.69
CA LEU A 277 -9.48 -15.54 1.25
C LEU A 277 -9.57 -16.91 0.58
N VAL A 278 -9.13 -17.98 1.26
CA VAL A 278 -9.25 -19.35 0.74
C VAL A 278 -10.71 -19.79 0.68
N ALA A 279 -11.47 -19.59 1.76
CA ALA A 279 -12.83 -20.11 1.88
C ALA A 279 -13.88 -19.28 1.13
N ALA A 280 -13.77 -17.95 1.15
CA ALA A 280 -14.79 -17.03 0.66
C ALA A 280 -14.46 -16.46 -0.74
N GLU A 281 -13.18 -16.23 -1.04
CA GLU A 281 -12.74 -15.70 -2.35
C GLU A 281 -12.24 -16.81 -3.30
N GLY A 282 -12.19 -18.06 -2.84
CA GLY A 282 -11.81 -19.22 -3.66
C GLY A 282 -10.34 -19.24 -4.08
N LEU A 283 -9.48 -18.49 -3.40
CA LEU A 283 -8.04 -18.49 -3.68
C LEU A 283 -7.39 -19.77 -3.15
N THR A 284 -6.37 -20.26 -3.86
CA THR A 284 -5.43 -21.20 -3.23
C THR A 284 -4.68 -20.50 -2.10
N LEU A 285 -4.21 -21.25 -1.10
CA LEU A 285 -3.44 -20.70 0.02
C LEU A 285 -2.19 -19.96 -0.46
N GLN A 286 -1.53 -20.44 -1.53
CA GLN A 286 -0.41 -19.70 -2.12
C GLN A 286 -0.83 -18.36 -2.72
N GLN A 287 -1.97 -18.30 -3.43
CA GLN A 287 -2.50 -17.04 -3.97
C GLN A 287 -2.93 -16.09 -2.85
N ALA A 288 -3.66 -16.58 -1.85
CA ALA A 288 -4.07 -15.81 -0.68
C ALA A 288 -2.85 -15.23 0.06
N TYR A 289 -1.80 -16.03 0.23
CA TYR A 289 -0.55 -15.57 0.85
C TYR A 289 0.10 -14.48 0.02
N ASN A 290 0.27 -14.67 -1.29
CA ASN A 290 0.90 -13.69 -2.17
C ASN A 290 0.10 -12.37 -2.21
N HIS A 291 -1.23 -12.46 -2.32
CA HIS A 291 -2.14 -11.31 -2.29
C HIS A 291 -2.00 -10.51 -0.99
N THR A 292 -2.10 -11.18 0.15
CA THR A 292 -1.97 -10.53 1.47
C THR A 292 -0.54 -9.99 1.67
N LYS A 293 0.49 -10.68 1.16
CA LYS A 293 1.89 -10.26 1.23
C LYS A 293 2.18 -9.02 0.38
N GLN A 294 1.52 -8.89 -0.77
CA GLN A 294 1.63 -7.71 -1.63
C GLN A 294 1.08 -6.48 -0.93
N ALA A 295 -0.07 -6.61 -0.25
CA ALA A 295 -0.65 -5.52 0.53
C ALA A 295 0.11 -5.23 1.83
N ARG A 296 0.60 -6.27 2.53
CA ARG A 296 1.35 -6.15 3.80
C ARG A 296 2.61 -7.00 3.77
N LYS A 297 3.73 -6.37 3.38
CA LYS A 297 5.02 -7.02 3.02
C LYS A 297 5.66 -7.89 4.10
N PHE A 298 5.24 -7.80 5.35
CA PHE A 298 5.85 -8.51 6.47
C PHE A 298 4.94 -9.55 7.14
N ILE A 299 3.78 -9.90 6.54
CA ILE A 299 3.02 -11.04 7.05
C ILE A 299 3.88 -12.31 7.10
N LYS A 300 3.70 -13.07 8.17
CA LYS A 300 4.39 -14.33 8.45
C LYS A 300 3.65 -15.08 9.56
N PRO A 301 2.56 -15.79 9.25
CA PRO A 301 1.99 -16.80 10.14
C PRO A 301 3.09 -17.70 10.72
N ASN A 302 2.97 -18.06 12.00
CA ASN A 302 3.86 -19.05 12.59
C ASN A 302 3.65 -20.42 11.91
N LYS A 303 4.65 -21.31 12.02
CA LYS A 303 4.63 -22.61 11.32
C LYS A 303 3.42 -23.48 11.67
N GLY A 304 2.96 -23.44 12.93
CA GLY A 304 1.78 -24.18 13.35
C GLY A 304 0.52 -23.70 12.64
N PHE A 305 0.34 -22.39 12.55
CA PHE A 305 -0.78 -21.77 11.84
C PHE A 305 -0.69 -21.99 10.33
N THR A 306 0.50 -21.91 9.73
CA THR A 306 0.71 -22.23 8.31
C THR A 306 0.31 -23.68 8.00
N ASN A 307 0.69 -24.65 8.84
CA ASN A 307 0.30 -26.04 8.66
C ASN A 307 -1.22 -26.22 8.76
N GLN A 308 -1.84 -25.57 9.74
CA GLN A 308 -3.29 -25.58 9.95
C GLN A 308 -4.07 -24.95 8.78
N LEU A 309 -3.56 -23.85 8.20
CA LEU A 309 -4.09 -23.27 6.98
C LEU A 309 -4.02 -24.22 5.79
N GLY A 310 -2.91 -24.96 5.66
CA GLY A 310 -2.77 -25.98 4.61
C GLY A 310 -3.74 -27.14 4.77
N GLN A 311 -3.96 -27.60 6.01
CA GLN A 311 -4.99 -28.61 6.30
C GLN A 311 -6.39 -28.10 5.96
N PHE A 312 -6.69 -26.85 6.33
CA PHE A 312 -7.97 -26.21 6.02
C PHE A 312 -8.21 -26.09 4.50
N GLU A 313 -7.20 -25.68 3.73
CA GLU A 313 -7.28 -25.64 2.26
C GLU A 313 -7.62 -27.02 1.67
N MET A 314 -6.97 -28.08 2.16
CA MET A 314 -7.22 -29.45 1.68
C MET A 314 -8.60 -29.97 2.07
N GLU A 315 -9.15 -29.57 3.22
CA GLU A 315 -10.52 -29.90 3.62
C GLU A 315 -11.57 -29.24 2.73
N LEU A 316 -11.33 -27.99 2.32
CA LEU A 316 -12.19 -27.27 1.38
C LEU A 316 -12.08 -27.78 -0.06
N ASN A 317 -10.91 -28.31 -0.44
CA ASN A 317 -10.67 -28.87 -1.77
C ASN A 317 -10.05 -30.28 -1.68
N PRO A 318 -10.89 -31.33 -1.59
CA PRO A 318 -10.43 -32.72 -1.48
C PRO A 318 -9.60 -33.24 -2.66
N SER A 319 -9.53 -32.50 -3.78
CA SER A 319 -8.67 -32.87 -4.91
C SER A 319 -7.18 -32.59 -4.64
N LEU A 320 -6.87 -31.77 -3.64
CA LEU A 320 -5.49 -31.46 -3.24
C LEU A 320 -4.90 -32.60 -2.40
N THR A 321 -3.77 -33.14 -2.84
CA THR A 321 -3.00 -34.16 -2.09
C THR A 321 -2.02 -33.55 -1.09
N LYS A 322 -1.77 -32.25 -1.17
CA LYS A 322 -0.91 -31.47 -0.28
C LYS A 322 -1.31 -29.98 -0.33
N PRO A 323 -0.94 -29.18 0.69
CA PRO A 323 -1.16 -27.74 0.67
C PRO A 323 -0.46 -27.08 -0.52
N THR A 324 -1.09 -26.04 -1.08
CA THR A 324 -0.52 -25.31 -2.23
C THR A 324 0.60 -24.38 -1.81
N TYR A 325 0.53 -23.83 -0.59
CA TYR A 325 1.54 -22.92 -0.06
C TYR A 325 2.89 -23.61 0.10
N ARG A 326 3.93 -22.96 -0.42
CA ARG A 326 5.32 -23.34 -0.25
C ARG A 326 6.07 -22.15 0.33
N GLU A 327 6.64 -22.33 1.52
CA GLU A 327 7.53 -21.32 2.09
C GLU A 327 8.72 -21.16 1.14
N GLU A 328 8.90 -19.96 0.57
CA GLU A 328 10.06 -19.68 -0.28
C GLU A 328 11.33 -19.91 0.56
N ALA A 329 12.22 -20.78 0.07
CA ALA A 329 13.53 -20.94 0.69
C ALA A 329 14.19 -19.56 0.72
N SER A 330 14.49 -19.05 1.93
CA SER A 330 15.17 -17.76 2.11
C SER A 330 16.55 -17.80 1.45
N SER A 331 16.60 -17.49 0.16
CA SER A 331 17.83 -17.45 -0.64
C SER A 331 18.83 -16.41 -0.14
N CYS A 332 18.39 -15.48 0.72
CA CYS A 332 19.23 -14.51 1.41
C CYS A 332 19.97 -15.07 2.65
N LEU A 333 19.48 -16.11 3.33
CA LEU A 333 20.13 -16.65 4.53
C LEU A 333 21.10 -17.81 4.21
N GLU A 334 20.84 -18.58 3.15
CA GLU A 334 21.76 -19.65 2.73
C GLU A 334 23.03 -19.12 2.06
N ARG A 335 22.96 -17.98 1.35
CA ARG A 335 24.15 -17.32 0.78
C ARG A 335 25.10 -16.78 1.86
N SER A 336 24.56 -16.33 3.00
CA SER A 336 25.35 -15.84 4.14
C SER A 336 25.97 -16.98 4.95
N ARG A 337 25.27 -18.11 5.12
CA ARG A 337 25.82 -19.30 5.79
C ARG A 337 26.91 -20.01 4.98
N ARG A 338 26.84 -20.00 3.64
CA ARG A 338 27.90 -20.57 2.79
C ARG A 338 29.20 -19.75 2.76
N ARG A 339 29.18 -18.48 3.19
CA ARG A 339 30.38 -17.63 3.28
C ARG A 339 31.11 -17.69 4.64
N GLN A 340 30.51 -18.31 5.66
CA GLN A 340 31.11 -18.43 7.00
C GLN A 340 31.73 -19.82 7.29
N VAL A 341 31.79 -20.73 6.31
CA VAL A 341 32.44 -22.05 6.44
C VAL A 341 33.71 -22.17 5.58
N LEU A 342 34.19 -21.06 5.04
CA LEU A 342 35.46 -20.96 4.34
C LEU A 342 36.19 -19.72 4.86
N TYR A 343 36.76 -19.80 6.06
CA TYR A 343 37.99 -19.13 6.49
C TYR A 343 38.43 -19.72 7.83
#